data_AF-A0A163CX48-F1
#
_entry.id   AF-A0A163CX48-F1
#
_cell.length_a   1.000
_cell.length_b   1.000
_cell.length_c   1.000
_cell.angle_alpha   90.00
_cell.angle_beta   90.00
_cell.angle_gamma   90.00
#
_symmetry.space_group_name_H-M   'P 1'
#
loop_
_entity.id
_entity.type
_entity.pdbx_description
1 polymer ?
#
loop_
_entity_poly.entity_id
_entity_poly.type
_entity_poly.pdbx_seq_one_letter_code
_entity_poly.pdbx_strand_id
1 'polypeptide(L)'
;MKIFNKTIFCATALLGIFSSCELDDYTGGGGNDTLTFTKIGGFINGSGDEGFAEISAFDPETNKLFVVNPNDSELSVWDLSNPNTPVQGVDIALSGIPNSVAVSNGVVAVALENSIDKQANGTITTFDSDSQTLLSVYESGALPDMVTFSPNGKYIIAANEGEPNDAYTNDPEGSITIIQVGTGEVSNVSFTAFNGQNIGNDFRVFGQGASFAQDVEPEYIAVSKDSKTAYVVLQENNGIAIVDLKTKSISNIVGLGVKDHTLLSNQFDASDKDGIVGNFQNWPVLGFYQPDAITYTKIRGEGYLITANEGDARDYDGFSEEVRVKDLTLDPTAFPNATTLQLDENLGRLKTTTANGDIDGDGDHDVIYSYGARSFSIWSTSGTLVYDSGDEIGKTIFGIDSGAFNTNEGGAADKRSDDKGAEPEAVETLRIGNKTLLFVGLERTGGILVYDISNPSSPVFIEWLRDANDISPEGMISVKASDSPTGNDLIIVTHEVSNTVAIYEVK
;
A
#
# COMPACT_ATOMS: atom_id res chain seq x y z
N MET A 1 39.12 -34.14 47.09
CA MET A 1 38.03 -34.01 46.09
C MET A 1 37.60 -32.55 46.09
N LYS A 2 37.87 -31.87 44.97
CA LYS A 2 37.40 -30.56 44.48
C LYS A 2 37.20 -29.38 45.46
N ILE A 3 38.10 -28.43 45.27
CA ILE A 3 38.02 -26.97 45.47
C ILE A 3 36.72 -26.40 44.89
N PHE A 4 36.07 -25.47 45.60
CA PHE A 4 35.33 -24.38 44.97
C PHE A 4 35.49 -23.08 45.76
N ASN A 5 36.06 -22.09 45.07
CA ASN A 5 36.28 -20.71 45.49
C ASN A 5 34.96 -19.97 45.71
N LYS A 6 34.90 -19.19 46.80
CA LYS A 6 33.96 -18.07 46.94
C LYS A 6 34.53 -16.88 46.18
N THR A 7 33.96 -16.55 45.02
CA THR A 7 34.22 -15.28 44.34
C THR A 7 33.10 -14.31 44.70
N ILE A 8 33.49 -13.22 45.33
CA ILE A 8 32.68 -12.04 45.62
C ILE A 8 32.33 -11.36 44.29
N PHE A 9 31.05 -11.20 43.98
CA PHE A 9 30.61 -10.32 42.89
C PHE A 9 30.19 -8.99 43.51
N CYS A 10 31.01 -7.96 43.29
CA CYS A 10 30.63 -6.57 43.56
C CYS A 10 29.55 -6.16 42.55
N ALA A 11 28.41 -5.70 43.06
CA ALA A 11 27.40 -5.03 42.26
C ALA A 11 27.89 -3.60 41.96
N THR A 12 28.35 -3.37 40.73
CA THR A 12 28.55 -2.02 40.19
C THR A 12 27.24 -1.57 39.58
N ALA A 13 26.55 -0.66 40.26
CA ALA A 13 25.40 0.06 39.71
C ALA A 13 25.88 0.95 38.55
N LEU A 14 25.59 0.57 37.31
CA LEU A 14 25.65 1.49 36.18
C LEU A 14 24.42 2.40 36.28
N LEU A 15 24.65 3.67 36.63
CA LEU A 15 23.70 4.73 36.34
C LEU A 15 23.58 4.82 34.81
N GLY A 16 22.43 4.40 34.27
CA GLY A 16 22.04 4.72 32.91
C GLY A 16 21.94 6.23 32.77
N ILE A 17 22.83 6.80 31.96
CA ILE A 17 22.69 8.15 31.44
C ILE A 17 21.46 8.09 30.54
N PHE A 18 20.37 8.75 30.97
CA PHE A 18 19.24 9.04 30.10
C PHE A 18 19.77 9.86 28.93
N SER A 19 19.95 9.18 27.79
CA SER A 19 20.14 9.86 26.52
C SER A 19 18.84 10.64 26.27
N SER A 20 19.00 11.94 26.09
CA SER A 20 17.94 12.89 25.78
C SER A 20 17.00 12.33 24.71
N CYS A 21 15.72 12.15 25.05
CA CYS A 21 14.66 12.26 24.06
C CYS A 21 14.89 13.59 23.34
N GLU A 22 15.08 13.54 22.02
CA GLU A 22 14.81 14.71 21.20
C GLU A 22 13.35 15.11 21.48
N LEU A 23 13.20 16.25 22.15
CA LEU A 23 11.94 16.97 22.35
C LEU A 23 11.68 17.91 21.17
N ASP A 24 12.21 17.58 20.00
CA ASP A 24 11.97 18.36 18.80
C ASP A 24 10.61 17.92 18.23
N ASP A 25 9.76 18.94 17.98
CA ASP A 25 8.38 18.92 17.47
C ASP A 25 7.22 18.86 18.49
N TYR A 26 7.36 19.57 19.62
CA TYR A 26 6.21 20.06 20.41
C TYR A 26 5.86 21.51 20.05
N THR A 27 5.40 21.75 18.82
CA THR A 27 4.73 23.01 18.44
C THR A 27 3.49 22.72 17.59
N GLY A 28 2.39 22.36 18.24
CA GLY A 28 1.06 22.22 17.64
C GLY A 28 0.02 22.03 18.73
N GLY A 29 -0.96 22.93 18.81
CA GLY A 29 -1.80 23.18 19.98
C GLY A 29 -2.63 21.99 20.46
N GLY A 30 -2.40 21.56 21.70
CA GLY A 30 -3.34 20.73 22.45
C GLY A 30 -4.56 21.54 22.92
N GLY A 31 -5.37 22.02 21.96
CA GLY A 31 -6.70 22.54 22.23
C GLY A 31 -7.74 21.43 22.32
N ASN A 32 -8.90 21.72 22.89
CA ASN A 32 -10.12 20.91 22.77
C ASN A 32 -10.78 21.10 21.38
N ASP A 33 -10.01 21.51 20.38
CA ASP A 33 -10.52 21.90 19.07
C ASP A 33 -10.87 20.63 18.28
N THR A 34 -12.03 20.68 17.61
CA THR A 34 -12.53 19.58 16.79
C THR A 34 -11.78 19.61 15.46
N LEU A 35 -11.16 18.49 15.07
CA LEU A 35 -10.54 18.36 13.76
C LEU A 35 -11.59 18.60 12.67
N THR A 36 -11.22 19.36 11.64
CA THR A 36 -12.06 19.55 10.46
C THR A 36 -11.32 19.16 9.20
N PHE A 37 -12.03 18.52 8.28
CA PHE A 37 -11.53 18.06 6.98
C PHE A 37 -12.38 18.70 5.90
N THR A 38 -11.84 19.68 5.18
CA THR A 38 -12.60 20.45 4.19
C THR A 38 -12.00 20.29 2.82
N LYS A 39 -12.76 19.79 1.84
CA LYS A 39 -12.35 19.86 0.43
C LYS A 39 -12.34 21.32 0.00
N ILE A 40 -11.15 21.89 -0.19
CA ILE A 40 -10.97 23.31 -0.52
C ILE A 40 -10.82 23.55 -2.02
N GLY A 41 -10.41 22.51 -2.76
CA GLY A 41 -10.23 22.59 -4.20
C GLY A 41 -10.03 21.22 -4.82
N GLY A 42 -9.78 21.23 -6.12
CA GLY A 42 -9.53 20.07 -6.94
C GLY A 42 -9.65 20.39 -8.42
N PHE A 43 -9.28 19.43 -9.25
CA PHE A 43 -9.33 19.54 -10.71
C PHE A 43 -9.49 18.14 -11.33
N ILE A 44 -9.80 18.10 -12.62
CA ILE A 44 -9.78 16.88 -13.44
C ILE A 44 -8.47 16.91 -14.24
N ASN A 45 -7.71 15.84 -14.22
CA ASN A 45 -6.52 15.66 -15.05
C ASN A 45 -6.90 14.88 -16.32
N GLY A 46 -6.56 15.38 -17.50
CA GLY A 46 -6.92 14.72 -18.75
C GLY A 46 -8.41 14.75 -19.11
N SER A 47 -8.82 13.92 -20.08
CA SER A 47 -10.19 13.92 -20.63
C SER A 47 -10.68 12.58 -21.18
N GLY A 48 -10.18 11.46 -20.64
CA GLY A 48 -10.61 10.11 -21.01
C GLY A 48 -11.42 9.40 -19.92
N ASP A 49 -11.51 8.08 -20.03
CA ASP A 49 -12.35 7.25 -19.16
C ASP A 49 -11.67 6.99 -17.80
N GLU A 50 -10.39 6.59 -17.75
CA GLU A 50 -9.62 6.31 -16.50
C GLU A 50 -8.10 6.41 -16.74
N GLY A 51 -7.31 6.43 -15.66
CA GLY A 51 -5.84 6.34 -15.72
C GLY A 51 -5.13 7.64 -16.10
N PHE A 52 -5.77 8.80 -15.94
CA PHE A 52 -5.12 10.10 -16.15
C PHE A 52 -4.63 10.72 -14.84
N ALA A 53 -4.95 10.16 -13.67
CA ALA A 53 -4.54 10.69 -12.37
C ALA A 53 -4.34 9.57 -11.33
N GLU A 54 -3.17 8.93 -11.33
CA GLU A 54 -2.87 7.78 -10.46
C GLU A 54 -2.04 8.20 -9.24
N ILE A 55 -0.74 8.45 -9.41
CA ILE A 55 0.19 8.87 -8.35
C ILE A 55 0.56 10.36 -8.48
N SER A 56 0.64 11.07 -7.36
CA SER A 56 1.05 12.47 -7.33
C SER A 56 2.14 12.78 -6.30
N ALA A 57 2.89 13.85 -6.56
CA ALA A 57 3.91 14.36 -5.65
C ALA A 57 3.94 15.89 -5.68
N PHE A 58 4.04 16.50 -4.49
CA PHE A 58 4.04 17.94 -4.31
C PHE A 58 5.43 18.48 -3.96
N ASP A 59 5.84 19.55 -4.65
CA ASP A 59 7.05 20.29 -4.32
C ASP A 59 6.72 21.58 -3.53
N PRO A 60 7.12 21.68 -2.25
CA PRO A 60 6.83 22.86 -1.43
C PRO A 60 7.71 24.08 -1.78
N GLU A 61 8.80 23.91 -2.53
CA GLU A 61 9.63 25.04 -2.96
C GLU A 61 8.97 25.82 -4.10
N THR A 62 8.32 25.11 -5.03
CA THR A 62 7.68 25.70 -6.22
C THR A 62 6.14 25.74 -6.14
N ASN A 63 5.53 25.11 -5.13
CA ASN A 63 4.10 24.86 -5.01
C ASN A 63 3.51 24.08 -6.18
N LYS A 64 4.31 23.28 -6.88
CA LYS A 64 3.83 22.46 -8.00
C LYS A 64 3.43 21.08 -7.51
N LEU A 65 2.31 20.58 -8.02
CA LEU A 65 1.92 19.19 -7.95
C LEU A 65 2.22 18.54 -9.30
N PHE A 66 2.86 17.39 -9.24
CA PHE A 66 3.16 16.53 -10.37
C PHE A 66 2.25 15.30 -10.28
N VAL A 67 1.59 14.95 -11.38
CA VAL A 67 0.64 13.83 -11.44
C VAL A 67 1.03 12.95 -12.62
N VAL A 68 1.21 11.65 -12.41
CA VAL A 68 1.49 10.72 -13.50
C VAL A 68 0.26 10.58 -14.40
N ASN A 69 0.51 10.59 -15.71
CA ASN A 69 -0.50 10.41 -16.74
C ASN A 69 0.04 9.41 -17.78
N PRO A 70 -0.17 8.09 -17.56
CA PRO A 70 0.31 7.06 -18.48
C PRO A 70 -0.34 7.13 -19.86
N ASN A 71 -1.63 7.50 -19.92
CA ASN A 71 -2.38 7.64 -21.18
C ASN A 71 -1.73 8.60 -22.18
N ASP A 72 -1.20 9.73 -21.69
CA ASP A 72 -0.52 10.73 -22.52
C ASP A 72 1.03 10.62 -22.45
N SER A 73 1.56 9.63 -21.72
CA SER A 73 3.00 9.43 -21.49
C SER A 73 3.69 10.71 -20.99
N GLU A 74 3.10 11.34 -19.98
CA GLU A 74 3.57 12.61 -19.43
C GLU A 74 3.47 12.66 -17.91
N LEU A 75 4.12 13.67 -17.34
CA LEU A 75 3.86 14.12 -15.98
C LEU A 75 3.08 15.43 -16.07
N SER A 76 1.80 15.40 -15.70
CA SER A 76 0.98 16.60 -15.69
C SER A 76 1.40 17.50 -14.53
N VAL A 77 1.50 18.81 -14.78
CA VAL A 77 2.01 19.77 -13.78
C VAL A 77 0.96 20.81 -13.43
N TRP A 78 0.71 20.99 -12.14
CA TRP A 78 -0.28 21.92 -11.61
C TRP A 78 0.34 22.87 -10.59
N ASP A 79 0.06 24.17 -10.71
CA ASP A 79 0.42 25.19 -9.71
C ASP A 79 -0.65 25.25 -8.61
N LEU A 80 -0.24 24.92 -7.40
CA LEU A 80 -1.06 24.93 -6.19
C LEU A 80 -0.75 26.13 -5.28
N SER A 81 -0.09 27.18 -5.77
CA SER A 81 0.10 28.43 -5.00
C SER A 81 -1.20 28.99 -4.42
N ASN A 82 -2.35 28.69 -5.05
CA ASN A 82 -3.66 28.74 -4.42
C ASN A 82 -4.39 27.39 -4.58
N PRO A 83 -4.39 26.52 -3.57
CA PRO A 83 -4.98 25.18 -3.69
C PRO A 83 -6.51 25.17 -3.89
N ASN A 84 -7.20 26.29 -3.63
CA ASN A 84 -8.63 26.43 -3.92
C ASN A 84 -8.94 26.54 -5.41
N THR A 85 -7.96 26.99 -6.20
CA THR A 85 -8.07 27.17 -7.65
C THR A 85 -6.75 26.77 -8.34
N PRO A 86 -6.41 25.47 -8.37
CA PRO A 86 -5.19 25.02 -9.03
C PRO A 86 -5.16 25.42 -10.50
N VAL A 87 -3.97 25.68 -11.03
CA VAL A 87 -3.78 26.12 -12.43
C VAL A 87 -2.87 25.15 -13.15
N GLN A 88 -3.31 24.61 -14.29
CA GLN A 88 -2.47 23.74 -15.10
C GLN A 88 -1.26 24.52 -15.65
N GLY A 89 -0.09 23.94 -15.48
CA GLY A 89 1.20 24.43 -15.95
C GLY A 89 1.56 23.87 -17.31
N VAL A 90 2.87 23.63 -17.51
CA VAL A 90 3.39 22.93 -18.68
C VAL A 90 3.73 21.51 -18.26
N ASP A 91 3.13 20.55 -18.95
CA ASP A 91 3.34 19.12 -18.69
C ASP A 91 4.71 18.66 -19.21
N ILE A 92 5.28 17.64 -18.58
CA ILE A 92 6.60 17.10 -18.93
C ILE A 92 6.40 15.83 -19.74
N ALA A 93 6.75 15.88 -21.03
CA ALA A 93 6.73 14.69 -21.88
C ALA A 93 7.80 13.67 -21.43
N LEU A 94 7.41 12.40 -21.38
CA LEU A 94 8.26 11.30 -20.92
C LEU A 94 8.61 10.34 -22.07
N SER A 95 9.69 9.58 -21.89
CA SER A 95 10.17 8.61 -22.89
C SER A 95 9.64 7.18 -22.69
N GLY A 96 9.01 6.92 -21.54
CA GLY A 96 8.37 5.66 -21.17
C GLY A 96 6.98 5.94 -20.59
N ILE A 97 6.30 4.90 -20.12
CA ILE A 97 5.01 5.04 -19.45
C ILE A 97 5.26 5.27 -17.95
N PRO A 98 4.78 6.38 -17.36
CA PRO A 98 4.95 6.65 -15.92
C PRO A 98 4.00 5.85 -15.04
N ASN A 99 4.53 5.25 -13.97
CA ASN A 99 3.73 4.58 -12.93
C ASN A 99 3.71 5.39 -11.63
N SER A 100 4.87 5.92 -11.21
CA SER A 100 4.98 6.69 -9.96
C SER A 100 5.85 7.94 -10.08
N VAL A 101 5.57 8.91 -9.22
CA VAL A 101 6.36 10.14 -9.06
C VAL A 101 6.63 10.45 -7.60
N ALA A 102 7.83 10.96 -7.31
CA ALA A 102 8.20 11.50 -6.00
C ALA A 102 8.99 12.79 -6.13
N VAL A 103 8.96 13.62 -5.07
CA VAL A 103 9.70 14.88 -5.02
C VAL A 103 10.53 14.97 -3.74
N SER A 104 11.77 15.45 -3.86
CA SER A 104 12.59 15.85 -2.71
C SER A 104 13.60 16.93 -3.10
N ASN A 105 13.69 18.01 -2.31
CA ASN A 105 14.68 19.08 -2.45
C ASN A 105 14.76 19.64 -3.88
N GLY A 106 13.60 19.96 -4.46
CA GLY A 106 13.49 20.50 -5.81
C GLY A 106 13.76 19.50 -6.94
N VAL A 107 13.98 18.21 -6.65
CA VAL A 107 14.14 17.14 -7.65
C VAL A 107 12.87 16.29 -7.71
N VAL A 108 12.34 16.13 -8.92
CA VAL A 108 11.25 15.20 -9.25
C VAL A 108 11.88 13.91 -9.76
N ALA A 109 11.49 12.74 -9.23
CA ALA A 109 11.87 11.43 -9.74
C ALA A 109 10.62 10.72 -10.24
N VAL A 110 10.70 10.13 -11.43
CA VAL A 110 9.58 9.43 -12.09
C VAL A 110 10.03 8.01 -12.43
N ALA A 111 9.23 7.03 -12.02
CA ALA A 111 9.38 5.63 -12.41
C ALA A 111 8.72 5.42 -13.77
N LEU A 112 9.48 4.96 -14.75
CA LEU A 112 9.02 4.77 -16.12
C LEU A 112 9.23 3.31 -16.55
N GLU A 113 8.15 2.60 -16.83
CA GLU A 113 8.22 1.31 -17.49
C GLU A 113 8.64 1.46 -18.97
N ASN A 114 9.08 0.34 -19.55
CA ASN A 114 9.53 0.31 -20.92
C ASN A 114 8.32 0.28 -21.88
N SER A 115 8.18 1.34 -22.68
CA SER A 115 7.04 1.54 -23.58
C SER A 115 6.92 0.56 -24.76
N ILE A 116 7.89 -0.34 -24.95
CA ILE A 116 7.86 -1.36 -26.02
C ILE A 116 7.64 -2.76 -25.44
N ASP A 117 8.21 -3.03 -24.28
CA ASP A 117 8.28 -4.36 -23.67
C ASP A 117 8.27 -4.22 -22.15
N LYS A 118 7.09 -4.37 -21.51
CA LYS A 118 6.89 -4.22 -20.05
C LYS A 118 7.87 -5.08 -19.24
N GLN A 119 8.26 -6.24 -19.77
CA GLN A 119 9.21 -7.17 -19.14
C GLN A 119 10.68 -6.76 -19.29
N ALA A 120 11.00 -5.73 -20.07
CA ALA A 120 12.34 -5.17 -20.17
C ALA A 120 12.59 -4.13 -19.07
N ASN A 121 13.86 -3.88 -18.75
CA ASN A 121 14.25 -2.84 -17.79
C ASN A 121 13.62 -1.48 -18.15
N GLY A 122 13.06 -0.82 -17.13
CA GLY A 122 12.59 0.55 -17.20
C GLY A 122 13.67 1.57 -16.84
N THR A 123 13.22 2.76 -16.45
CA THR A 123 14.12 3.83 -15.98
C THR A 123 13.53 4.62 -14.82
N ILE A 124 14.40 5.15 -13.96
CA ILE A 124 14.07 6.26 -13.08
C ILE A 124 14.62 7.54 -13.71
N THR A 125 13.73 8.45 -14.09
CA THR A 125 14.09 9.73 -14.70
C THR A 125 13.90 10.86 -13.70
N THR A 126 14.85 11.79 -13.63
CA THR A 126 14.81 12.92 -12.70
C THR A 126 14.75 14.25 -13.41
N PHE A 127 13.96 15.18 -12.88
CA PHE A 127 13.77 16.53 -13.39
C PHE A 127 13.94 17.57 -12.28
N ASP A 128 14.34 18.77 -12.66
CA ASP A 128 14.30 19.94 -11.80
C ASP A 128 12.84 20.40 -11.67
N SER A 129 12.31 20.50 -10.45
CA SER A 129 10.89 20.84 -10.20
C SER A 129 10.51 22.25 -10.69
N ASP A 130 11.45 23.19 -10.71
CA ASP A 130 11.17 24.55 -11.16
C ASP A 130 11.21 24.66 -12.69
N SER A 131 12.39 24.43 -13.26
CA SER A 131 12.63 24.56 -14.69
C SER A 131 12.05 23.41 -15.53
N GLN A 132 11.63 22.32 -14.87
CA GLN A 132 11.14 21.08 -15.51
C GLN A 132 12.16 20.44 -16.44
N THR A 133 13.44 20.78 -16.27
CA THR A 133 14.51 20.26 -17.13
C THR A 133 14.96 18.89 -16.67
N LEU A 134 15.22 18.00 -17.63
CA LEU A 134 15.80 16.69 -17.38
C LEU A 134 17.16 16.83 -16.69
N LEU A 135 17.33 16.14 -15.56
CA LEU A 135 18.57 16.10 -14.79
C LEU A 135 19.36 14.81 -15.07
N SER A 136 18.73 13.65 -14.95
CA SER A 136 19.39 12.35 -15.10
C SER A 136 18.40 11.25 -15.44
N VAL A 137 18.88 10.22 -16.14
CA VAL A 137 18.16 8.98 -16.43
C VAL A 137 18.97 7.83 -15.87
N TYR A 138 18.36 7.01 -15.04
CA TYR A 138 18.96 5.83 -14.42
C TYR A 138 18.22 4.59 -14.90
N GLU A 139 18.95 3.56 -15.30
CA GLU A 139 18.36 2.25 -15.60
C GLU A 139 17.83 1.61 -14.30
N SER A 140 16.62 1.04 -14.33
CA SER A 140 16.00 0.32 -13.22
C SER A 140 15.84 -1.17 -13.54
N GLY A 141 15.14 -1.91 -12.68
CA GLY A 141 14.62 -3.23 -13.02
C GLY A 141 13.48 -3.17 -14.04
N ALA A 142 12.93 -4.32 -14.41
CA ALA A 142 11.71 -4.41 -15.23
C ALA A 142 10.50 -3.91 -14.44
N LEU A 143 9.63 -3.13 -15.09
CA LEU A 143 8.45 -2.53 -14.48
C LEU A 143 8.72 -1.80 -13.15
N PRO A 144 9.48 -0.67 -13.16
CA PRO A 144 9.60 0.16 -11.97
C PRO A 144 8.24 0.80 -11.68
N ASP A 145 7.56 0.28 -10.67
CA ASP A 145 6.20 0.67 -10.39
C ASP A 145 6.19 1.90 -9.45
N MET A 146 6.62 1.70 -8.21
CA MET A 146 6.70 2.77 -7.22
C MET A 146 8.10 3.41 -7.12
N VAL A 147 8.17 4.73 -6.94
CA VAL A 147 9.41 5.45 -6.60
C VAL A 147 9.22 6.39 -5.41
N THR A 148 10.23 6.45 -4.54
CA THR A 148 10.26 7.37 -3.40
C THR A 148 11.66 7.87 -3.08
N PHE A 149 11.74 8.94 -2.28
CA PHE A 149 12.99 9.43 -1.70
C PHE A 149 13.12 8.98 -0.25
N SER A 150 14.35 8.66 0.17
CA SER A 150 14.65 8.61 1.60
C SER A 150 14.41 9.98 2.25
N PRO A 151 13.94 10.08 3.51
CA PRO A 151 13.60 11.36 4.15
C PRO A 151 14.71 12.43 4.17
N ASN A 152 15.98 12.05 4.07
CA ASN A 152 17.11 12.98 3.98
C ASN A 152 17.53 13.34 2.54
N GLY A 153 16.78 12.88 1.52
CA GLY A 153 17.01 13.11 0.10
C GLY A 153 18.24 12.43 -0.50
N LYS A 154 18.91 11.50 0.21
CA LYS A 154 20.16 10.89 -0.27
C LYS A 154 19.97 9.68 -1.19
N TYR A 155 18.83 9.02 -1.10
CA TYR A 155 18.48 7.87 -1.91
C TYR A 155 17.16 8.12 -2.64
N ILE A 156 17.13 7.74 -3.91
CA ILE A 156 15.90 7.39 -4.62
C ILE A 156 15.79 5.87 -4.56
N ILE A 157 14.62 5.34 -4.22
CA ILE A 157 14.36 3.91 -4.15
C ILE A 157 13.15 3.63 -5.02
N ALA A 158 13.24 2.62 -5.88
CA ALA A 158 12.13 2.14 -6.67
C ALA A 158 11.92 0.64 -6.45
N ALA A 159 10.66 0.26 -6.36
CA ALA A 159 10.21 -1.12 -6.42
C ALA A 159 10.01 -1.45 -7.89
N ASN A 160 10.58 -2.57 -8.33
CA ASN A 160 10.39 -3.02 -9.70
C ASN A 160 9.71 -4.38 -9.62
N GLU A 161 8.43 -4.42 -9.98
CA GLU A 161 7.57 -5.59 -9.87
C GLU A 161 8.16 -6.78 -10.63
N GLY A 162 8.53 -6.56 -11.89
CA GLY A 162 9.01 -7.63 -12.75
C GLY A 162 7.90 -8.60 -13.17
N GLU A 163 6.67 -8.11 -13.36
CA GLU A 163 5.54 -8.93 -13.79
C GLU A 163 5.78 -9.73 -15.09
N PRO A 164 5.17 -10.91 -15.22
CA PRO A 164 5.18 -11.69 -16.44
C PRO A 164 4.34 -11.04 -17.55
N ASN A 165 4.59 -11.48 -18.78
CA ASN A 165 3.69 -11.12 -19.90
C ASN A 165 2.38 -11.92 -19.83
N ASP A 166 1.31 -11.44 -20.49
CA ASP A 166 -0.01 -12.11 -20.50
C ASP A 166 0.03 -13.61 -20.83
N ALA A 167 0.92 -14.00 -21.75
CA ALA A 167 1.08 -15.40 -22.15
C ALA A 167 1.82 -16.28 -21.12
N TYR A 168 2.34 -15.68 -20.04
CA TYR A 168 3.12 -16.31 -18.97
C TYR A 168 4.37 -17.05 -19.47
N THR A 169 5.04 -16.48 -20.48
CA THR A 169 6.21 -17.08 -21.16
C THR A 169 7.50 -16.31 -20.94
N ASN A 170 7.40 -15.05 -20.52
CA ASN A 170 8.50 -14.20 -20.13
C ASN A 170 8.15 -13.60 -18.77
N ASP A 171 8.90 -14.00 -17.75
CA ASP A 171 8.68 -13.69 -16.34
C ASP A 171 10.01 -13.22 -15.75
N PRO A 172 10.29 -11.90 -15.78
CA PRO A 172 11.53 -11.33 -15.28
C PRO A 172 11.65 -11.48 -13.76
N GLU A 173 12.83 -11.16 -13.21
CA GLU A 173 12.98 -11.13 -11.75
C GLU A 173 12.55 -9.78 -11.21
N GLY A 174 11.67 -9.77 -10.21
CA GLY A 174 11.42 -8.59 -9.38
C GLY A 174 12.69 -8.12 -8.68
N SER A 175 12.77 -6.82 -8.40
CA SER A 175 13.99 -6.21 -7.83
C SER A 175 13.72 -4.86 -7.17
N ILE A 176 14.72 -4.32 -6.47
CA ILE A 176 14.64 -2.97 -5.89
C ILE A 176 15.80 -2.13 -6.41
N THR A 177 15.51 -1.01 -7.07
CA THR A 177 16.52 -0.07 -7.57
C THR A 177 16.82 0.98 -6.50
N ILE A 178 18.08 1.14 -6.12
CA ILE A 178 18.54 2.16 -5.16
C ILE A 178 19.55 3.07 -5.86
N ILE A 179 19.24 4.36 -5.93
CA ILE A 179 20.10 5.38 -6.55
C ILE A 179 20.60 6.32 -5.46
N GLN A 180 21.92 6.45 -5.34
CA GLN A 180 22.52 7.41 -4.42
C GLN A 180 22.62 8.79 -5.10
N VAL A 181 21.75 9.73 -4.69
CA VAL A 181 21.55 11.03 -5.36
C VAL A 181 22.86 11.82 -5.53
N GLY A 182 23.70 11.85 -4.50
CA GLY A 182 24.95 12.63 -4.53
C GLY A 182 26.04 12.09 -5.47
N THR A 183 25.95 10.83 -5.90
CA THR A 183 26.95 10.17 -6.77
C THR A 183 26.37 9.69 -8.10
N GLY A 184 25.04 9.54 -8.19
CA GLY A 184 24.37 8.88 -9.31
C GLY A 184 24.62 7.38 -9.37
N GLU A 185 25.14 6.76 -8.30
CA GLU A 185 25.41 5.32 -8.26
C GLU A 185 24.11 4.55 -8.14
N VAL A 186 23.85 3.67 -9.10
CA VAL A 186 22.68 2.78 -9.16
C VAL A 186 23.03 1.40 -8.60
N SER A 187 22.11 0.80 -7.85
CA SER A 187 22.22 -0.58 -7.37
C SER A 187 20.87 -1.27 -7.51
N ASN A 188 20.80 -2.31 -8.36
CA ASN A 188 19.63 -3.17 -8.48
C ASN A 188 19.79 -4.35 -7.52
N VAL A 189 19.02 -4.32 -6.44
CA VAL A 189 19.02 -5.33 -5.38
C VAL A 189 18.10 -6.47 -5.80
N SER A 190 18.69 -7.66 -5.99
CA SER A 190 17.98 -8.87 -6.43
C SER A 190 17.55 -9.73 -5.24
N PHE A 191 16.44 -10.45 -5.41
CA PHE A 191 15.91 -11.44 -4.47
C PHE A 191 16.52 -12.83 -4.61
N THR A 192 17.46 -13.05 -5.55
CA THR A 192 18.06 -14.37 -5.83
C THR A 192 18.70 -15.05 -4.62
N ALA A 193 19.12 -14.30 -3.60
CA ALA A 193 19.63 -14.86 -2.35
C ALA A 193 18.57 -15.69 -1.57
N PHE A 194 17.29 -15.47 -1.87
CA PHE A 194 16.14 -16.15 -1.26
C PHE A 194 15.60 -17.31 -2.11
N ASN A 195 16.16 -17.57 -3.29
CA ASN A 195 15.75 -18.70 -4.13
C ASN A 195 15.81 -20.04 -3.37
N GLY A 196 14.67 -20.73 -3.31
CA GLY A 196 14.50 -22.01 -2.61
C GLY A 196 14.35 -21.90 -1.09
N GLN A 197 14.24 -20.69 -0.54
CA GLN A 197 13.94 -20.50 0.88
C GLN A 197 12.43 -20.55 1.13
N ASN A 198 12.05 -21.04 2.31
CA ASN A 198 10.70 -20.91 2.84
C ASN A 198 10.71 -19.83 3.92
N ILE A 199 10.02 -18.71 3.65
CA ILE A 199 9.92 -17.57 4.56
C ILE A 199 9.00 -17.90 5.76
N GLY A 200 7.97 -18.71 5.54
CA GLY A 200 6.95 -19.04 6.53
C GLY A 200 5.95 -17.89 6.77
N ASN A 201 5.04 -18.11 7.73
CA ASN A 201 3.96 -17.18 8.08
C ASN A 201 3.14 -16.76 6.85
N ASP A 202 2.71 -17.75 6.07
CA ASP A 202 1.83 -17.60 4.91
C ASP A 202 2.33 -16.62 3.82
N PHE A 203 3.66 -16.46 3.72
CA PHE A 203 4.30 -15.91 2.53
C PHE A 203 4.14 -16.88 1.36
N ARG A 204 3.80 -16.37 0.18
CA ARG A 204 3.42 -17.17 -0.99
C ARG A 204 4.53 -17.12 -2.05
N VAL A 205 4.88 -18.29 -2.57
CA VAL A 205 5.67 -18.44 -3.81
C VAL A 205 4.98 -19.48 -4.66
N PHE A 206 4.37 -19.07 -5.78
CA PHE A 206 3.28 -19.87 -6.37
C PHE A 206 3.17 -19.88 -7.89
N GLY A 207 3.90 -19.00 -8.59
CA GLY A 207 3.97 -18.90 -10.04
C GLY A 207 4.53 -20.16 -10.70
N GLN A 208 4.12 -20.37 -11.95
CA GLN A 208 4.37 -21.62 -12.66
C GLN A 208 5.86 -21.88 -12.93
N GLY A 209 6.49 -22.66 -12.06
CA GLY A 209 7.92 -23.00 -12.20
C GLY A 209 8.86 -21.83 -11.89
N ALA A 210 8.34 -20.76 -11.29
CA ALA A 210 9.10 -19.57 -10.93
C ALA A 210 10.10 -19.87 -9.80
N SER A 211 11.24 -19.19 -9.85
CA SER A 211 12.10 -19.05 -8.66
C SER A 211 11.51 -18.00 -7.71
N PHE A 212 11.98 -17.95 -6.46
CA PHE A 212 11.56 -16.91 -5.52
C PHE A 212 11.74 -15.51 -6.14
N ALA A 213 12.87 -15.26 -6.79
CA ALA A 213 13.18 -13.95 -7.36
C ALA A 213 12.33 -13.57 -8.58
N GLN A 214 11.80 -14.55 -9.30
CA GLN A 214 10.85 -14.31 -10.40
C GLN A 214 9.44 -14.12 -9.85
N ASP A 215 9.09 -14.89 -8.82
CA ASP A 215 7.73 -14.88 -8.28
C ASP A 215 7.39 -13.64 -7.44
N VAL A 216 8.40 -12.95 -6.92
CA VAL A 216 8.15 -11.76 -6.10
C VAL A 216 7.96 -10.53 -6.96
N GLU A 217 6.85 -9.83 -6.70
CA GLU A 217 6.46 -8.58 -7.35
C GLU A 217 6.49 -7.46 -6.28
N PRO A 218 7.59 -6.68 -6.18
CA PRO A 218 7.67 -5.54 -5.27
C PRO A 218 6.83 -4.37 -5.74
N GLU A 219 5.93 -3.91 -4.87
CA GLU A 219 4.89 -2.91 -5.20
C GLU A 219 5.21 -1.54 -4.58
N TYR A 220 4.81 -1.31 -3.32
CA TYR A 220 4.96 -0.02 -2.64
C TYR A 220 6.08 0.04 -1.59
N ILE A 221 6.62 1.25 -1.34
CA ILE A 221 7.77 1.47 -0.44
C ILE A 221 7.49 2.50 0.66
N ALA A 222 7.76 2.12 1.90
CA ALA A 222 7.89 3.05 3.02
C ALA A 222 9.35 3.16 3.49
N VAL A 223 9.80 4.37 3.85
CA VAL A 223 11.17 4.59 4.34
C VAL A 223 11.18 5.10 5.78
N SER A 224 12.04 4.50 6.61
CA SER A 224 12.22 4.91 8.00
C SER A 224 12.64 6.37 8.11
N LYS A 225 12.14 7.10 9.12
CA LYS A 225 12.46 8.54 9.31
C LYS A 225 13.96 8.83 9.43
N ASP A 226 14.78 7.87 9.86
CA ASP A 226 16.24 8.02 9.93
C ASP A 226 16.97 7.66 8.60
N SER A 227 16.22 7.37 7.54
CA SER A 227 16.70 7.08 6.18
C SER A 227 17.64 5.88 6.11
N LYS A 228 17.50 4.90 7.00
CA LYS A 228 18.34 3.69 7.03
C LYS A 228 17.67 2.47 6.43
N THR A 229 16.36 2.38 6.55
CA THR A 229 15.61 1.19 6.18
C THR A 229 14.46 1.54 5.25
N ALA A 230 14.36 0.83 4.14
CA ALA A 230 13.16 0.80 3.32
C ALA A 230 12.40 -0.50 3.59
N TYR A 231 11.07 -0.42 3.56
CA TYR A 231 10.14 -1.52 3.70
C TYR A 231 9.35 -1.58 2.41
N VAL A 232 9.43 -2.71 1.71
CA VAL A 232 8.83 -2.89 0.38
C VAL A 232 7.80 -3.98 0.50
N VAL A 233 6.54 -3.70 0.16
CA VAL A 233 5.51 -4.74 0.12
C VAL A 233 5.75 -5.67 -1.07
N LEU A 234 5.32 -6.92 -0.92
CA LEU A 234 5.32 -7.96 -1.94
C LEU A 234 3.88 -8.49 -1.94
N GLN A 235 2.99 -7.82 -2.68
CA GLN A 235 1.53 -7.87 -2.48
C GLN A 235 0.99 -9.28 -2.72
N GLU A 236 1.21 -9.84 -3.90
CA GLU A 236 0.76 -11.18 -4.33
C GLU A 236 1.38 -12.23 -3.42
N ASN A 237 2.62 -12.01 -2.99
CA ASN A 237 3.35 -12.91 -2.10
C ASN A 237 2.96 -12.78 -0.61
N ASN A 238 2.10 -11.84 -0.25
CA ASN A 238 1.66 -11.58 1.12
C ASN A 238 2.83 -11.34 2.08
N GLY A 239 3.75 -10.44 1.70
CA GLY A 239 4.98 -10.20 2.46
C GLY A 239 5.53 -8.77 2.45
N ILE A 240 6.56 -8.55 3.25
CA ILE A 240 7.34 -7.31 3.29
C ILE A 240 8.84 -7.64 3.25
N ALA A 241 9.57 -7.04 2.32
CA ALA A 241 11.02 -7.02 2.29
C ALA A 241 11.58 -5.84 3.11
N ILE A 242 12.59 -6.11 3.94
CA ILE A 242 13.26 -5.10 4.77
C ILE A 242 14.66 -4.84 4.22
N VAL A 243 14.89 -3.62 3.71
CA VAL A 243 16.09 -3.26 2.96
C VAL A 243 16.96 -2.29 3.76
N ASP A 244 18.25 -2.61 3.93
CA ASP A 244 19.23 -1.68 4.48
C ASP A 244 19.76 -0.79 3.34
N LEU A 245 19.47 0.52 3.42
CA LEU A 245 19.84 1.49 2.38
C LEU A 245 21.34 1.82 2.37
N LYS A 246 22.04 1.56 3.46
CA LYS A 246 23.49 1.79 3.54
C LYS A 246 24.26 0.65 2.89
N THR A 247 23.88 -0.60 3.15
CA THR A 247 24.51 -1.77 2.54
C THR A 247 23.92 -2.13 1.20
N LYS A 248 22.76 -1.53 0.83
CA LYS A 248 22.01 -1.77 -0.40
C LYS A 248 21.68 -3.25 -0.56
N SER A 249 21.09 -3.82 0.49
CA SER A 249 20.79 -5.26 0.56
C SER A 249 19.51 -5.53 1.32
N ILE A 250 18.77 -6.56 0.90
CA ILE A 250 17.64 -7.09 1.65
C ILE A 250 18.17 -7.79 2.90
N SER A 251 17.77 -7.28 4.06
CA SER A 251 18.18 -7.77 5.38
C SER A 251 17.26 -8.88 5.91
N ASN A 252 15.99 -8.85 5.51
CA ASN A 252 14.98 -9.84 5.88
C ASN A 252 13.78 -9.79 4.93
N ILE A 253 13.00 -10.86 4.90
CA ILE A 253 11.66 -10.92 4.31
C ILE A 253 10.72 -11.50 5.36
N VAL A 254 9.52 -10.91 5.48
CA VAL A 254 8.52 -11.31 6.47
C VAL A 254 7.22 -11.64 5.77
N GLY A 255 6.68 -12.84 5.99
CA GLY A 255 5.31 -13.19 5.64
C GLY A 255 4.32 -12.59 6.63
N LEU A 256 3.12 -12.23 6.17
CA LEU A 256 2.15 -11.47 6.96
C LEU A 256 1.12 -12.33 7.72
N GLY A 257 1.10 -13.64 7.46
CA GLY A 257 0.09 -14.55 7.97
C GLY A 257 -1.24 -14.36 7.24
N VAL A 258 -2.32 -14.84 7.86
CA VAL A 258 -3.68 -14.74 7.33
C VAL A 258 -4.68 -14.28 8.39
N LYS A 259 -5.75 -13.64 7.92
CA LYS A 259 -6.91 -13.24 8.72
C LYS A 259 -7.90 -14.39 8.80
N ASP A 260 -8.30 -14.76 10.01
CA ASP A 260 -9.31 -15.79 10.25
C ASP A 260 -10.73 -15.20 10.27
N HIS A 261 -11.52 -15.46 9.24
CA HIS A 261 -12.90 -14.97 9.12
C HIS A 261 -13.93 -15.79 9.92
N THR A 262 -13.50 -16.82 10.65
CA THR A 262 -14.36 -17.51 11.63
C THR A 262 -14.54 -16.69 12.92
N LEU A 263 -13.67 -15.70 13.15
CA LEU A 263 -13.69 -14.85 14.34
C LEU A 263 -14.72 -13.74 14.23
N LEU A 264 -15.47 -13.48 15.30
CA LEU A 264 -16.54 -12.48 15.34
C LEU A 264 -16.12 -11.04 15.00
N SER A 265 -14.81 -10.73 15.07
CA SER A 265 -14.24 -9.42 14.71
C SER A 265 -13.91 -9.28 13.22
N ASN A 266 -14.06 -10.35 12.43
CA ASN A 266 -13.63 -10.44 11.04
C ASN A 266 -14.80 -10.86 10.13
N GLN A 267 -16.02 -10.45 10.47
CA GLN A 267 -17.20 -10.77 9.68
C GLN A 267 -17.17 -10.03 8.34
N PHE A 268 -17.65 -10.66 7.28
CA PHE A 268 -17.78 -9.99 5.99
C PHE A 268 -19.01 -10.49 5.25
N ASP A 269 -19.44 -9.66 4.30
CA ASP A 269 -20.40 -10.06 3.28
C ASP A 269 -19.63 -10.69 2.13
N ALA A 270 -19.94 -11.95 1.82
CA ALA A 270 -19.19 -12.81 0.90
C ALA A 270 -19.88 -13.04 -0.44
N SER A 271 -21.10 -12.53 -0.63
CA SER A 271 -21.91 -12.78 -1.81
C SER A 271 -22.56 -11.50 -2.32
N ASP A 272 -22.59 -11.36 -3.64
CA ASP A 272 -23.39 -10.34 -4.34
C ASP A 272 -24.73 -10.90 -4.88
N LYS A 273 -25.13 -12.10 -4.41
CA LYS A 273 -26.26 -12.90 -4.94
C LYS A 273 -27.26 -13.39 -3.90
N ASP A 274 -27.10 -13.06 -2.63
CA ASP A 274 -28.05 -13.41 -1.58
C ASP A 274 -29.26 -12.46 -1.49
N GLY A 275 -29.15 -11.28 -2.12
CA GLY A 275 -30.17 -10.23 -2.10
C GLY A 275 -30.20 -9.42 -0.80
N ILE A 276 -29.14 -9.46 0.00
CA ILE A 276 -29.02 -8.81 1.32
C ILE A 276 -27.72 -8.00 1.36
N VAL A 277 -27.82 -6.69 1.18
CA VAL A 277 -26.66 -5.79 1.35
C VAL A 277 -26.17 -5.83 2.80
N GLY A 278 -24.89 -6.11 3.01
CA GLY A 278 -24.28 -6.10 4.34
C GLY A 278 -24.61 -7.33 5.15
N ASN A 279 -24.67 -8.51 4.53
CA ASN A 279 -24.89 -9.79 5.19
C ASN A 279 -23.63 -10.26 5.92
N PHE A 280 -23.18 -9.49 6.92
CA PHE A 280 -21.98 -9.78 7.70
C PHE A 280 -22.11 -11.12 8.43
N GLN A 281 -21.31 -12.09 7.99
CA GLN A 281 -21.26 -13.43 8.57
C GLN A 281 -19.81 -13.86 8.82
N ASN A 282 -19.68 -14.94 9.59
CA ASN A 282 -18.43 -15.64 9.76
C ASN A 282 -18.39 -16.85 8.84
N TRP A 283 -17.26 -16.99 8.15
CA TRP A 283 -17.08 -18.03 7.14
C TRP A 283 -15.80 -18.81 7.44
N PRO A 284 -15.73 -20.11 7.07
CA PRO A 284 -14.50 -20.90 7.18
C PRO A 284 -13.52 -20.53 6.05
N VAL A 285 -13.07 -19.28 6.07
CA VAL A 285 -12.21 -18.65 5.06
C VAL A 285 -11.04 -17.97 5.79
N LEU A 286 -9.85 -18.09 5.23
CA LEU A 286 -8.67 -17.33 5.64
C LEU A 286 -8.36 -16.29 4.57
N GLY A 287 -8.22 -15.01 4.94
CA GLY A 287 -7.86 -13.94 4.00
C GLY A 287 -6.37 -13.63 4.08
N PHE A 288 -5.67 -13.59 2.94
CA PHE A 288 -4.32 -13.04 2.93
C PHE A 288 -4.36 -11.53 3.15
N TYR A 289 -3.32 -10.93 3.74
CA TYR A 289 -3.29 -9.47 3.90
C TYR A 289 -3.01 -8.77 2.58
N GLN A 290 -2.04 -9.24 1.81
CA GLN A 290 -1.70 -8.75 0.46
C GLN A 290 -1.80 -7.23 0.33
N PRO A 291 -0.90 -6.51 1.00
CA PRO A 291 -1.01 -5.07 1.02
C PRO A 291 -0.49 -4.44 -0.26
N ASP A 292 -1.29 -3.54 -0.82
CA ASP A 292 -0.90 -2.62 -1.89
C ASP A 292 -0.02 -1.50 -1.30
N ALA A 293 -0.62 -0.47 -0.69
CA ALA A 293 0.18 0.60 -0.11
C ALA A 293 0.77 0.30 1.28
N ILE A 294 1.90 0.95 1.57
CA ILE A 294 2.56 0.97 2.89
C ILE A 294 3.05 2.37 3.26
N THR A 295 2.88 2.77 4.52
CA THR A 295 3.48 4.00 5.08
C THR A 295 4.20 3.76 6.40
N TYR A 296 5.21 4.59 6.69
CA TYR A 296 5.99 4.55 7.93
C TYR A 296 5.71 5.77 8.80
N THR A 297 5.41 5.53 10.08
CA THR A 297 5.25 6.61 11.05
C THR A 297 5.94 6.30 12.38
N LYS A 298 6.19 7.36 13.17
CA LYS A 298 6.68 7.24 14.55
C LYS A 298 5.62 7.67 15.54
N ILE A 299 5.28 6.79 16.46
CA ILE A 299 4.30 7.07 17.52
C ILE A 299 5.01 6.87 18.86
N ARG A 300 5.13 7.97 19.62
CA ARG A 300 5.82 8.00 20.93
C ARG A 300 7.26 7.47 20.88
N GLY A 301 7.95 7.68 19.76
CA GLY A 301 9.36 7.31 19.57
C GLY A 301 9.58 5.95 18.89
N GLU A 302 8.56 5.10 18.86
CA GLU A 302 8.60 3.79 18.21
C GLU A 302 8.15 3.89 16.75
N GLY A 303 8.78 3.10 15.88
CA GLY A 303 8.42 3.02 14.46
C GLY A 303 7.33 2.00 14.21
N TYR A 304 6.40 2.34 13.32
CA TYR A 304 5.32 1.47 12.87
C TYR A 304 5.18 1.53 11.36
N LEU A 305 4.75 0.42 10.78
CA LEU A 305 4.33 0.31 9.39
C LEU A 305 2.81 0.22 9.39
N ILE A 306 2.17 0.88 8.44
CA ILE A 306 0.73 0.76 8.20
C ILE A 306 0.54 0.31 6.77
N THR A 307 -0.30 -0.69 6.55
CA THR A 307 -0.59 -1.23 5.22
C THR A 307 -2.07 -1.17 4.90
N ALA A 308 -2.39 -0.96 3.62
CA ALA A 308 -3.73 -1.10 3.06
C ALA A 308 -3.87 -2.52 2.51
N ASN A 309 -4.77 -3.34 3.05
CA ASN A 309 -4.85 -4.77 2.75
C ASN A 309 -5.92 -5.02 1.66
N GLU A 310 -5.64 -4.49 0.47
CA GLU A 310 -6.52 -4.52 -0.70
C GLU A 310 -6.71 -5.94 -1.23
N GLY A 311 -5.60 -6.60 -1.59
CA GLY A 311 -5.55 -7.93 -2.16
C GLY A 311 -5.35 -7.91 -3.67
N ASP A 312 -4.47 -8.74 -4.19
CA ASP A 312 -4.41 -8.95 -5.63
C ASP A 312 -4.13 -10.41 -6.02
N ALA A 313 -4.55 -10.79 -7.21
CA ALA A 313 -4.48 -12.15 -7.72
C ALA A 313 -3.63 -12.20 -8.98
N ARG A 314 -2.85 -13.26 -9.12
CA ARG A 314 -2.17 -13.50 -10.40
C ARG A 314 -3.15 -14.11 -11.41
N ASP A 315 -3.71 -13.27 -12.28
CA ASP A 315 -4.73 -13.64 -13.27
C ASP A 315 -4.37 -13.15 -14.69
N TYR A 316 -3.54 -13.94 -15.41
CA TYR A 316 -3.16 -13.70 -16.79
C TYR A 316 -3.76 -14.75 -17.75
N ASP A 317 -3.83 -14.42 -19.05
CA ASP A 317 -4.29 -15.32 -20.10
C ASP A 317 -3.58 -16.71 -20.10
N GLY A 318 -2.28 -16.71 -19.79
CA GLY A 318 -1.43 -17.90 -19.74
C GLY A 318 -1.40 -18.62 -18.39
N PHE A 319 -1.78 -17.96 -17.31
CA PHE A 319 -1.76 -18.49 -15.95
C PHE A 319 -2.71 -17.70 -15.06
N SER A 320 -3.64 -18.40 -14.42
CA SER A 320 -4.53 -17.81 -13.42
C SER A 320 -4.58 -18.71 -12.21
N GLU A 321 -4.39 -18.13 -11.04
CA GLU A 321 -4.71 -18.79 -9.78
C GLU A 321 -6.13 -18.51 -9.29
N GLU A 322 -6.80 -17.49 -9.83
CA GLU A 322 -8.11 -17.05 -9.39
C GLU A 322 -9.21 -18.03 -9.82
N VAL A 323 -10.01 -18.45 -8.85
CA VAL A 323 -11.26 -19.18 -9.09
C VAL A 323 -12.32 -18.72 -8.11
N ARG A 324 -13.54 -19.24 -8.27
CA ARG A 324 -14.59 -19.07 -7.25
C ARG A 324 -14.69 -20.30 -6.37
N VAL A 325 -15.15 -20.11 -5.13
CA VAL A 325 -15.33 -21.22 -4.18
C VAL A 325 -16.25 -22.31 -4.72
N LYS A 326 -17.26 -21.99 -5.54
CA LYS A 326 -18.14 -23.03 -6.14
C LYS A 326 -17.46 -23.94 -7.16
N ASP A 327 -16.35 -23.47 -7.72
CA ASP A 327 -15.56 -24.19 -8.73
C ASP A 327 -14.41 -24.98 -8.08
N LEU A 328 -14.14 -24.77 -6.79
CA LEU A 328 -13.23 -25.60 -6.00
C LEU A 328 -13.81 -26.99 -5.74
N THR A 329 -12.92 -27.98 -5.69
CA THR A 329 -13.23 -29.26 -5.04
C THR A 329 -12.84 -29.12 -3.57
N LEU A 330 -13.81 -29.10 -2.67
CA LEU A 330 -13.57 -28.95 -1.23
C LEU A 330 -13.44 -30.33 -0.56
N ASP A 331 -12.46 -30.49 0.33
CA ASP A 331 -12.28 -31.72 1.11
C ASP A 331 -13.54 -32.01 1.94
N PRO A 332 -14.14 -33.20 1.84
CA PRO A 332 -15.37 -33.54 2.55
C PRO A 332 -15.20 -33.69 4.08
N THR A 333 -13.97 -33.82 4.58
CA THR A 333 -13.65 -33.88 6.02
C THR A 333 -13.58 -32.48 6.62
N ALA A 334 -12.91 -31.54 5.96
CA ALA A 334 -12.79 -30.13 6.33
C ALA A 334 -14.11 -29.39 6.11
N PHE A 335 -14.80 -29.67 5.00
CA PHE A 335 -16.05 -29.03 4.59
C PHE A 335 -17.19 -30.05 4.39
N PRO A 336 -17.68 -30.71 5.45
CA PRO A 336 -18.78 -31.69 5.35
C PRO A 336 -20.10 -31.06 4.86
N ASN A 337 -20.17 -29.72 4.84
CA ASN A 337 -21.28 -28.90 4.35
C ASN A 337 -20.96 -28.16 3.04
N ALA A 338 -19.97 -28.61 2.25
CA ALA A 338 -19.54 -28.00 0.99
C ALA A 338 -20.70 -27.59 0.07
N THR A 339 -21.71 -28.46 -0.13
CA THR A 339 -22.89 -28.16 -0.97
C THR A 339 -23.65 -26.90 -0.53
N THR A 340 -23.65 -26.59 0.77
CA THR A 340 -24.26 -25.34 1.28
C THR A 340 -23.30 -24.18 1.13
N LEU A 341 -22.03 -24.35 1.49
CA LEU A 341 -21.01 -23.28 1.38
C LEU A 341 -20.88 -22.78 -0.06
N GLN A 342 -20.91 -23.68 -1.04
CA GLN A 342 -20.72 -23.38 -2.46
C GLN A 342 -21.95 -22.82 -3.18
N LEU A 343 -23.06 -22.57 -2.47
CA LEU A 343 -24.19 -21.85 -3.05
C LEU A 343 -23.80 -20.40 -3.39
N ASP A 344 -24.35 -19.86 -4.48
CA ASP A 344 -24.03 -18.49 -4.92
C ASP A 344 -24.39 -17.46 -3.84
N GLU A 345 -25.47 -17.69 -3.07
CA GLU A 345 -25.89 -16.86 -1.93
C GLU A 345 -25.01 -16.99 -0.67
N ASN A 346 -24.02 -17.90 -0.66
CA ASN A 346 -23.07 -18.08 0.44
C ASN A 346 -21.65 -17.74 -0.05
N LEU A 347 -20.72 -18.70 -0.05
CA LEU A 347 -19.35 -18.47 -0.52
C LEU A 347 -19.19 -18.71 -2.02
N GLY A 348 -20.16 -19.32 -2.70
CA GLY A 348 -19.98 -19.81 -4.07
C GLY A 348 -19.50 -18.77 -5.07
N ARG A 349 -19.79 -17.48 -4.82
CA ARG A 349 -19.35 -16.35 -5.64
C ARG A 349 -17.96 -15.81 -5.27
N LEU A 350 -17.53 -16.00 -4.03
CA LEU A 350 -16.29 -15.47 -3.49
C LEU A 350 -15.09 -15.89 -4.34
N LYS A 351 -14.29 -14.92 -4.77
CA LYS A 351 -12.99 -15.14 -5.43
C LYS A 351 -11.96 -15.65 -4.42
N THR A 352 -11.18 -16.63 -4.86
CA THR A 352 -10.22 -17.42 -4.06
C THR A 352 -9.07 -17.88 -4.95
N THR A 353 -7.98 -18.30 -4.34
CA THR A 353 -6.84 -18.90 -5.07
C THR A 353 -6.95 -20.43 -5.15
N THR A 354 -6.38 -21.00 -6.21
CA THR A 354 -6.05 -22.43 -6.35
C THR A 354 -4.61 -22.76 -5.98
N ALA A 355 -3.76 -21.75 -5.82
CA ALA A 355 -2.33 -21.93 -5.57
C ALA A 355 -2.03 -22.27 -4.09
N ASN A 356 -2.98 -22.01 -3.21
CA ASN A 356 -2.98 -22.41 -1.81
C ASN A 356 -4.33 -23.03 -1.45
N GLY A 357 -4.36 -23.99 -0.51
CA GLY A 357 -5.61 -24.58 -0.01
C GLY A 357 -5.62 -26.10 0.05
N ASP A 358 -4.86 -26.75 -0.83
CA ASP A 358 -4.58 -28.20 -0.84
C ASP A 358 -3.37 -28.48 0.07
N ILE A 359 -3.62 -28.89 1.31
CA ILE A 359 -2.58 -29.02 2.35
C ILE A 359 -1.89 -30.39 2.27
N ASP A 360 -2.60 -31.42 1.81
CA ASP A 360 -2.07 -32.80 1.74
C ASP A 360 -1.71 -33.29 0.32
N GLY A 361 -2.02 -32.49 -0.70
CA GLY A 361 -1.61 -32.66 -2.09
C GLY A 361 -2.47 -33.66 -2.86
N ASP A 362 -3.71 -33.91 -2.44
CA ASP A 362 -4.61 -34.88 -3.07
C ASP A 362 -5.51 -34.28 -4.17
N GLY A 363 -5.47 -32.95 -4.33
CA GLY A 363 -6.17 -32.20 -5.36
C GLY A 363 -7.54 -31.63 -4.94
N ASP A 364 -7.98 -31.86 -3.71
CA ASP A 364 -9.06 -31.08 -3.10
C ASP A 364 -8.52 -30.00 -2.13
N HIS A 365 -9.39 -29.10 -1.69
CA HIS A 365 -9.01 -27.96 -0.84
C HIS A 365 -9.49 -28.19 0.59
N ASP A 366 -8.54 -28.24 1.52
CA ASP A 366 -8.75 -28.27 2.97
C ASP A 366 -9.04 -26.87 3.55
N VAL A 367 -8.57 -25.83 2.86
CA VAL A 367 -8.68 -24.43 3.29
C VAL A 367 -9.10 -23.56 2.11
N ILE A 368 -10.01 -22.63 2.36
CA ILE A 368 -10.41 -21.59 1.39
C ILE A 368 -9.63 -20.32 1.72
N TYR A 369 -8.87 -19.81 0.74
CA TYR A 369 -8.10 -18.57 0.88
C TYR A 369 -8.66 -17.45 -0.01
N SER A 370 -9.16 -16.37 0.61
CA SER A 370 -9.58 -15.18 -0.13
C SER A 370 -8.44 -14.18 -0.32
N TYR A 371 -8.58 -13.35 -1.36
CA TYR A 371 -7.68 -12.23 -1.61
C TYR A 371 -8.01 -11.04 -0.71
N GLY A 372 -6.96 -10.40 -0.23
CA GLY A 372 -7.07 -9.25 0.65
C GLY A 372 -7.72 -9.56 2.00
N ALA A 373 -7.50 -8.67 2.96
CA ALA A 373 -8.05 -8.80 4.30
C ALA A 373 -9.14 -7.75 4.59
N ARG A 374 -9.52 -6.94 3.58
CA ARG A 374 -10.59 -5.92 3.64
C ARG A 374 -10.43 -4.91 4.78
N SER A 375 -9.18 -4.56 5.06
CA SER A 375 -8.76 -3.85 6.28
C SER A 375 -7.51 -3.02 6.03
N PHE A 376 -7.15 -2.18 7.00
CA PHE A 376 -5.75 -1.78 7.19
C PHE A 376 -5.14 -2.50 8.39
N SER A 377 -3.82 -2.66 8.38
CA SER A 377 -3.03 -3.24 9.46
C SER A 377 -1.94 -2.28 9.96
N ILE A 378 -1.63 -2.34 11.25
CA ILE A 378 -0.49 -1.66 11.87
C ILE A 378 0.49 -2.74 12.35
N TRP A 379 1.74 -2.62 11.92
CA TRP A 379 2.82 -3.56 12.21
C TRP A 379 3.95 -2.85 12.96
N SER A 380 4.67 -3.62 13.77
CA SER A 380 6.01 -3.22 14.20
C SER A 380 6.97 -3.24 13.00
N THR A 381 8.09 -2.54 13.10
CA THR A 381 9.15 -2.56 12.06
C THR A 381 9.84 -3.91 11.87
N SER A 382 9.56 -4.89 12.73
CA SER A 382 10.00 -6.29 12.56
C SER A 382 8.94 -7.19 11.89
N GLY A 383 7.80 -6.63 11.48
CA GLY A 383 6.70 -7.36 10.83
C GLY A 383 5.77 -8.11 11.79
N THR A 384 5.82 -7.83 13.09
CA THR A 384 4.80 -8.33 14.04
C THR A 384 3.55 -7.46 13.98
N LEU A 385 2.38 -8.07 13.78
CA LEU A 385 1.08 -7.40 13.79
C LEU A 385 0.78 -6.77 15.16
N VAL A 386 0.42 -5.49 15.17
CA VAL A 386 0.05 -4.70 16.36
C VAL A 386 -1.46 -4.50 16.42
N TYR A 387 -2.07 -4.23 15.27
CA TYR A 387 -3.49 -4.03 15.10
C TYR A 387 -3.91 -4.40 13.69
N ASP A 388 -5.10 -4.97 13.55
CA ASP A 388 -5.80 -5.13 12.30
C ASP A 388 -7.22 -4.59 12.52
N SER A 389 -7.75 -3.86 11.53
CA SER A 389 -9.08 -3.24 11.63
C SER A 389 -10.24 -4.23 11.48
N GLY A 390 -9.97 -5.52 11.29
CA GLY A 390 -10.99 -6.57 11.25
C GLY A 390 -12.07 -6.27 10.22
N ASP A 391 -13.31 -6.21 10.68
CA ASP A 391 -14.51 -5.89 9.90
C ASP A 391 -14.97 -4.42 10.01
N GLU A 392 -14.15 -3.55 10.60
CA GLU A 392 -14.53 -2.17 10.91
C GLU A 392 -14.80 -1.33 9.67
N ILE A 393 -14.01 -1.47 8.59
CA ILE A 393 -14.19 -0.72 7.35
C ILE A 393 -15.59 -0.96 6.78
N GLY A 394 -15.93 -2.23 6.51
CA GLY A 394 -17.22 -2.61 5.96
C GLY A 394 -18.40 -2.20 6.86
N LYS A 395 -18.31 -2.45 8.17
CA LYS A 395 -19.36 -2.07 9.13
C LYS A 395 -19.54 -0.56 9.27
N THR A 396 -18.45 0.21 9.21
CA THR A 396 -18.48 1.67 9.30
C THR A 396 -19.17 2.25 8.08
N ILE A 397 -18.77 1.84 6.87
CA ILE A 397 -19.38 2.26 5.61
C ILE A 397 -20.87 1.93 5.62
N PHE A 398 -21.21 0.67 5.92
CA PHE A 398 -22.61 0.23 5.94
C PHE A 398 -23.46 1.02 6.96
N GLY A 399 -22.89 1.33 8.13
CA GLY A 399 -23.56 2.11 9.17
C GLY A 399 -23.78 3.58 8.83
N ILE A 400 -22.91 4.17 8.00
CA ILE A 400 -23.02 5.56 7.54
C ILE A 400 -23.91 5.64 6.29
N ASP A 401 -23.62 4.83 5.28
CA ASP A 401 -24.36 4.74 4.03
C ASP A 401 -24.32 3.32 3.46
N SER A 402 -25.36 2.53 3.75
CA SER A 402 -25.52 1.18 3.19
C SER A 402 -25.61 1.16 1.66
N GLY A 403 -25.96 2.27 1.02
CA GLY A 403 -26.01 2.37 -0.44
C GLY A 403 -24.63 2.39 -1.09
N ALA A 404 -23.58 2.69 -0.31
CA ALA A 404 -22.19 2.70 -0.74
C ALA A 404 -21.41 1.45 -0.29
N PHE A 405 -22.01 0.54 0.47
CA PHE A 405 -21.34 -0.66 0.93
C PHE A 405 -20.88 -1.54 -0.23
N ASN A 406 -19.57 -1.81 -0.32
CA ASN A 406 -18.93 -2.65 -1.34
C ASN A 406 -19.44 -2.34 -2.77
N THR A 407 -19.61 -1.06 -3.11
CA THR A 407 -19.94 -0.66 -4.49
C THR A 407 -18.76 -0.90 -5.43
N ASN A 408 -19.02 -1.04 -6.72
CA ASN A 408 -18.00 -0.93 -7.76
C ASN A 408 -18.05 0.49 -8.34
N GLU A 409 -17.08 1.34 -8.02
CA GLU A 409 -16.88 2.68 -8.63
C GLU A 409 -18.13 3.57 -8.57
N GLY A 410 -18.73 3.70 -7.37
CA GLY A 410 -19.96 4.48 -7.18
C GLY A 410 -21.23 3.83 -7.77
N GLY A 411 -21.15 2.57 -8.20
CA GLY A 411 -22.27 1.76 -8.67
C GLY A 411 -23.25 1.34 -7.57
N ALA A 412 -23.99 0.26 -7.82
CA ALA A 412 -24.92 -0.29 -6.83
C ALA A 412 -24.16 -0.89 -5.65
N ALA A 413 -24.75 -0.85 -4.45
CA ALA A 413 -24.23 -1.54 -3.28
C ALA A 413 -24.03 -3.04 -3.55
N ASP A 414 -23.13 -3.64 -2.78
CA ASP A 414 -22.96 -5.08 -2.70
C ASP A 414 -22.47 -5.69 -4.03
N LYS A 415 -21.65 -4.96 -4.80
CA LYS A 415 -21.12 -5.42 -6.09
C LYS A 415 -19.68 -5.94 -6.01
N ARG A 416 -19.00 -5.70 -4.88
CA ARG A 416 -17.66 -6.19 -4.55
C ARG A 416 -17.64 -7.12 -3.33
N SER A 417 -18.80 -7.51 -2.78
CA SER A 417 -18.87 -8.39 -1.62
C SER A 417 -18.33 -9.80 -1.90
N ASP A 418 -18.51 -10.31 -3.12
CA ASP A 418 -17.91 -11.56 -3.57
C ASP A 418 -16.45 -11.44 -4.02
N ASP A 419 -15.83 -10.27 -3.89
CA ASP A 419 -14.44 -10.00 -4.27
C ASP A 419 -13.61 -9.53 -3.07
N LYS A 420 -12.96 -8.35 -3.10
CA LYS A 420 -12.13 -7.82 -2.00
C LYS A 420 -12.82 -6.70 -1.21
N GLY A 421 -14.14 -6.53 -1.40
CA GLY A 421 -14.99 -5.70 -0.56
C GLY A 421 -14.87 -4.20 -0.84
N ALA A 422 -14.36 -3.44 0.13
CA ALA A 422 -14.22 -1.99 -0.01
C ALA A 422 -12.91 -1.55 -0.69
N GLU A 423 -11.93 -2.47 -0.74
CA GLU A 423 -10.59 -2.34 -1.37
C GLU A 423 -9.78 -1.17 -0.79
N PRO A 424 -9.24 -1.32 0.44
CA PRO A 424 -8.35 -0.33 1.01
C PRO A 424 -7.02 -0.32 0.27
N GLU A 425 -6.79 0.73 -0.52
CA GLU A 425 -5.72 0.84 -1.51
C GLU A 425 -4.61 1.76 -1.02
N ALA A 426 -4.95 3.04 -0.80
CA ALA A 426 -3.99 4.03 -0.33
C ALA A 426 -3.91 4.10 1.20
N VAL A 427 -2.70 4.29 1.76
CA VAL A 427 -2.51 4.73 3.15
C VAL A 427 -1.52 5.88 3.29
N GLU A 428 -1.91 6.90 4.06
CA GLU A 428 -1.03 8.02 4.40
C GLU A 428 -1.21 8.43 5.86
N THR A 429 -0.14 8.94 6.49
CA THR A 429 -0.19 9.46 7.86
C THR A 429 0.17 10.93 7.95
N LEU A 430 -0.57 11.65 8.78
CA LEU A 430 -0.31 13.05 9.09
C LEU A 430 -0.28 13.25 10.60
N ARG A 431 0.73 13.96 11.11
CA ARG A 431 0.80 14.31 12.52
C ARG A 431 0.35 15.75 12.72
N ILE A 432 -0.69 15.95 13.54
CA ILE A 432 -1.21 17.26 13.92
C ILE A 432 -1.16 17.39 15.44
N GLY A 433 -0.27 18.25 15.93
CA GLY A 433 0.00 18.39 17.36
C GLY A 433 0.40 17.06 18.01
N ASN A 434 -0.44 16.55 18.92
CA ASN A 434 -0.23 15.27 19.59
C ASN A 434 -0.96 14.09 18.95
N LYS A 435 -1.73 14.32 17.88
CA LYS A 435 -2.44 13.28 17.15
C LYS A 435 -1.63 12.80 15.96
N THR A 436 -1.61 11.48 15.76
CA THR A 436 -1.21 10.87 14.50
C THR A 436 -2.47 10.38 13.82
N LEU A 437 -2.81 10.98 12.68
CA LEU A 437 -3.92 10.60 11.83
C LEU A 437 -3.46 9.58 10.79
N LEU A 438 -4.33 8.63 10.48
CA LEU A 438 -4.24 7.71 9.36
C LEU A 438 -5.39 8.01 8.41
N PHE A 439 -5.06 8.10 7.13
CA PHE A 439 -6.01 8.17 6.03
C PHE A 439 -5.92 6.86 5.25
N VAL A 440 -7.07 6.25 4.97
CA VAL A 440 -7.19 5.00 4.23
C VAL A 440 -8.09 5.26 3.02
N GLY A 441 -7.54 5.26 1.82
CA GLY A 441 -8.28 5.35 0.57
C GLY A 441 -8.99 4.04 0.27
N LEU A 442 -10.21 4.11 -0.27
CA LEU A 442 -11.01 2.95 -0.64
C LEU A 442 -11.28 3.01 -2.14
N GLU A 443 -10.58 2.21 -2.92
CA GLU A 443 -10.60 2.26 -4.39
C GLU A 443 -12.05 2.06 -4.91
N ARG A 444 -12.66 0.89 -4.68
CA ARG A 444 -14.01 0.65 -5.25
C ARG A 444 -15.15 1.38 -4.56
N THR A 445 -15.15 1.40 -3.23
CA THR A 445 -16.24 2.05 -2.48
C THR A 445 -16.16 3.59 -2.59
N GLY A 446 -14.97 4.10 -2.81
CA GLY A 446 -14.68 5.53 -2.89
C GLY A 446 -14.61 6.20 -1.52
N GLY A 447 -13.84 7.29 -1.49
CA GLY A 447 -13.64 8.10 -0.30
C GLY A 447 -12.52 7.59 0.61
N ILE A 448 -12.33 8.32 1.71
CA ILE A 448 -11.16 8.19 2.58
C ILE A 448 -11.62 8.07 4.02
N LEU A 449 -11.28 6.96 4.67
CA LEU A 449 -11.54 6.79 6.09
C LEU A 449 -10.40 7.43 6.90
N VAL A 450 -10.77 8.24 7.90
CA VAL A 450 -9.82 8.92 8.78
C VAL A 450 -9.86 8.30 10.17
N TYR A 451 -8.70 7.94 10.70
CA TYR A 451 -8.53 7.38 12.04
C TYR A 451 -7.50 8.17 12.85
N ASP A 452 -7.73 8.30 14.16
CA ASP A 452 -6.68 8.66 15.13
C ASP A 452 -5.94 7.39 15.55
N ILE A 453 -4.69 7.25 15.13
CA ILE A 453 -3.82 6.11 15.46
C ILE A 453 -2.79 6.44 16.54
N SER A 454 -2.95 7.54 17.28
CA SER A 454 -2.04 7.94 18.37
C SER A 454 -1.85 6.87 19.45
N ASN A 455 -2.81 5.94 19.52
CA ASN A 455 -2.64 4.63 20.15
C ASN A 455 -2.68 3.54 19.06
N PRO A 456 -1.53 2.98 18.63
CA PRO A 456 -1.48 2.07 17.48
C PRO A 456 -2.15 0.73 17.72
N SER A 457 -2.47 0.36 18.96
CA SER A 457 -3.21 -0.87 19.28
C SER A 457 -4.72 -0.65 19.44
N SER A 458 -5.19 0.59 19.30
CA SER A 458 -6.62 0.93 19.34
C SER A 458 -6.87 2.23 18.57
N PRO A 459 -6.74 2.19 17.23
CA PRO A 459 -7.21 3.26 16.35
C PRO A 459 -8.66 3.69 16.67
N VAL A 460 -8.98 4.95 16.41
CA VAL A 460 -10.32 5.50 16.60
C VAL A 460 -10.77 6.14 15.31
N PHE A 461 -11.85 5.63 14.71
CA PHE A 461 -12.47 6.25 13.54
C PHE A 461 -12.95 7.68 13.84
N ILE A 462 -12.70 8.60 12.92
CA ILE A 462 -13.05 10.01 13.02
C ILE A 462 -14.16 10.36 12.03
N GLU A 463 -13.87 10.20 10.74
CA GLU A 463 -14.74 10.65 9.66
C GLU A 463 -14.47 9.87 8.38
N TRP A 464 -15.48 9.77 7.51
CA TRP A 464 -15.35 9.25 6.15
C TRP A 464 -15.53 10.41 5.16
N LEU A 465 -14.45 10.80 4.50
CA LEU A 465 -14.42 11.88 3.53
C LEU A 465 -14.84 11.32 2.18
N ARG A 466 -16.00 11.72 1.67
CA ARG A 466 -16.50 11.20 0.39
C ARG A 466 -17.19 12.28 -0.42
N ASP A 467 -16.77 12.39 -1.68
CA ASP A 467 -17.45 13.10 -2.76
C ASP A 467 -17.79 12.07 -3.83
N ALA A 468 -19.04 12.02 -4.29
CA ALA A 468 -19.45 11.03 -5.28
C ALA A 468 -18.84 11.27 -6.67
N ASN A 469 -18.20 12.41 -6.88
CA ASN A 469 -17.49 12.71 -8.13
C ASN A 469 -16.01 12.31 -8.08
N ASP A 470 -15.48 11.99 -6.90
CA ASP A 470 -14.12 11.49 -6.74
C ASP A 470 -14.18 9.97 -6.55
N ILE A 471 -13.80 9.22 -7.57
CA ILE A 471 -14.00 7.75 -7.67
C ILE A 471 -12.66 7.05 -7.83
N SER A 472 -12.43 6.02 -7.02
CA SER A 472 -11.19 5.23 -6.96
C SER A 472 -9.96 6.03 -6.52
N PRO A 473 -9.88 6.43 -5.23
CA PRO A 473 -8.65 6.99 -4.67
C PRO A 473 -7.49 6.01 -4.82
N GLU A 474 -6.40 6.49 -5.44
CA GLU A 474 -5.25 5.71 -5.85
C GLU A 474 -4.00 6.19 -5.11
N GLY A 475 -3.45 7.34 -5.53
CA GLY A 475 -2.40 8.03 -4.81
C GLY A 475 -2.93 8.95 -3.70
N MET A 476 -2.19 9.02 -2.59
CA MET A 476 -2.46 9.96 -1.51
C MET A 476 -1.19 10.50 -0.89
N ILE A 477 -1.10 11.83 -0.76
CA ILE A 477 0.02 12.49 -0.10
C ILE A 477 -0.46 13.48 0.96
N SER A 478 0.31 13.57 2.04
CA SER A 478 0.16 14.60 3.05
C SER A 478 1.16 15.76 2.85
N VAL A 479 0.66 16.99 2.92
CA VAL A 479 1.48 18.22 2.88
C VAL A 479 1.35 18.92 4.23
N LYS A 480 2.47 19.11 4.92
CA LYS A 480 2.46 19.77 6.23
C LYS A 480 2.10 21.24 6.13
N ALA A 481 1.54 21.79 7.19
CA ALA A 481 1.24 23.22 7.31
C ALA A 481 2.45 24.14 7.02
N SER A 482 3.67 23.71 7.35
CA SER A 482 4.91 24.47 7.07
C SER A 482 5.26 24.55 5.59
N ASP A 483 4.79 23.57 4.82
CA ASP A 483 5.13 23.32 3.42
C ASP A 483 3.93 23.67 2.51
N SER A 484 2.77 23.96 3.11
CA SER A 484 1.51 24.22 2.44
C SER A 484 1.31 25.72 2.16
N PRO A 485 0.84 26.07 0.94
CA PRO A 485 0.49 27.46 0.58
C PRO A 485 -0.63 28.07 1.45
N THR A 486 -1.48 27.25 2.09
CA THR A 486 -2.56 27.74 2.96
C THR A 486 -2.10 28.01 4.39
N GLY A 487 -0.91 27.52 4.77
CA GLY A 487 -0.44 27.50 6.15
C GLY A 487 -1.16 26.48 7.04
N ASN A 488 -1.99 25.60 6.47
CA ASN A 488 -2.64 24.46 7.15
C ASN A 488 -2.22 23.16 6.46
N ASP A 489 -2.33 22.04 7.17
CA ASP A 489 -2.01 20.73 6.59
C ASP A 489 -2.99 20.39 5.46
N LEU A 490 -2.51 19.74 4.40
CA LEU A 490 -3.31 19.27 3.27
C LEU A 490 -3.19 17.76 3.11
N ILE A 491 -4.28 17.15 2.65
CA ILE A 491 -4.27 15.82 2.03
C ILE A 491 -4.66 16.00 0.56
N ILE A 492 -3.79 15.55 -0.34
CA ILE A 492 -4.02 15.59 -1.79
C ILE A 492 -4.19 14.14 -2.25
N VAL A 493 -5.25 13.92 -3.03
CA VAL A 493 -5.72 12.57 -3.36
C VAL A 493 -6.00 12.52 -4.85
N THR A 494 -5.35 11.61 -5.54
CA THR A 494 -5.57 11.28 -6.95
C THR A 494 -6.59 10.15 -7.04
N HIS A 495 -7.44 10.22 -8.05
CA HIS A 495 -8.53 9.28 -8.24
C HIS A 495 -8.51 8.76 -9.67
N GLU A 496 -8.14 7.50 -9.86
CA GLU A 496 -7.81 6.92 -11.17
C GLU A 496 -9.02 6.86 -12.12
N VAL A 497 -10.18 6.41 -11.66
CA VAL A 497 -11.39 6.25 -12.51
C VAL A 497 -12.05 7.59 -12.81
N SER A 498 -12.15 8.47 -11.82
CA SER A 498 -12.74 9.80 -12.06
C SER A 498 -11.76 10.79 -12.72
N ASN A 499 -10.47 10.45 -12.78
CA ASN A 499 -9.37 11.32 -13.17
C ASN A 499 -9.29 12.62 -12.35
N THR A 500 -9.83 12.63 -11.13
CA THR A 500 -9.88 13.82 -10.28
C THR A 500 -8.71 13.88 -9.32
N VAL A 501 -8.27 15.09 -9.02
CA VAL A 501 -7.40 15.38 -7.89
C VAL A 501 -8.19 16.21 -6.89
N ALA A 502 -8.35 15.69 -5.67
CA ALA A 502 -9.04 16.37 -4.58
C ALA A 502 -8.04 16.90 -3.56
N ILE A 503 -8.28 18.12 -3.07
CA ILE A 503 -7.41 18.77 -2.08
C ILE A 503 -8.24 19.07 -0.83
N TYR A 504 -7.92 18.37 0.24
CA TYR A 504 -8.52 18.54 1.56
C TYR A 504 -7.59 19.32 2.47
N GLU A 505 -8.13 20.30 3.18
CA GLU A 505 -7.45 21.02 4.24
C GLU A 505 -7.83 20.43 5.60
N VAL A 506 -6.84 20.21 6.46
CA VAL A 506 -7.02 19.66 7.81
C VAL A 506 -6.65 20.73 8.86
N LYS A 507 -7.55 20.97 9.81
CA LYS A 507 -7.42 22.02 10.85
C LYS A 507 -7.79 21.52 12.23
#